data_AF-A0A959CUG8-F1
#
_entry.id   AF-A0A959CUG8-F1
#
_cell.length_a   1.000
_cell.length_b   1.000
_cell.length_c   1.000
_cell.angle_alpha   90.00
_cell.angle_beta   90.00
_cell.angle_gamma   90.00
#
_symmetry.space_group_name_H-M   'P 1'
#
loop_
_entity.id
_entity.type
_entity.pdbx_description
1 polymer ?
#
loop_
_entity_poly.entity_id
_entity_poly.type
_entity_poly.pdbx_seq_one_letter_code
_entity_poly.pdbx_strand_id
1 'polypeptide(L)'
;MAKTKNSGKQKKKKAKRISYHKQPEEMSLREWQIGLRRQFGKEQGFELANLGGHPVWSDFTVSNPERNTVYRLALRGQEPGDNFCSCLDFRTNGLGTCKHIEWALHKLYNTYGNKQHFKKPPPERAYTSLYLHYGEERSLRLRIGTEKAEAFRELAKGYFDEEGALFPHAYLEIDRFLDAARQLSPDFRCYPDALDFVIQKRDDARRHLLADR
;
A
#
# COMPACT_ATOMS: atom_id res chain seq x y z
N MET A 1 -36.91 -36.96 32.81
CA MET A 1 -36.77 -36.53 31.39
C MET A 1 -36.67 -35.01 31.34
N ALA A 2 -35.52 -34.44 30.97
CA ALA A 2 -35.42 -33.11 30.34
C ALA A 2 -33.99 -32.96 29.82
N LYS A 3 -33.87 -32.95 28.48
CA LYS A 3 -32.62 -33.06 27.73
C LYS A 3 -31.85 -31.74 27.75
N THR A 4 -30.60 -31.79 28.21
CA THR A 4 -29.61 -30.71 28.07
C THR A 4 -29.31 -30.49 26.59
N LYS A 5 -29.71 -29.31 26.05
CA LYS A 5 -29.43 -28.92 24.67
C LYS A 5 -27.96 -28.51 24.53
N ASN A 6 -27.18 -29.41 23.94
CA ASN A 6 -25.79 -29.22 23.56
C ASN A 6 -25.72 -28.23 22.37
N SER A 7 -25.17 -27.04 22.59
CA SER A 7 -24.99 -26.01 21.56
C SER A 7 -23.81 -26.35 20.66
N GLY A 8 -24.11 -26.82 19.46
CA GLY A 8 -23.13 -27.21 18.44
C GLY A 8 -22.21 -26.05 18.06
N LYS A 9 -20.89 -26.23 18.25
CA LYS A 9 -19.84 -25.40 17.67
C LYS A 9 -20.01 -25.34 16.14
N GLN A 10 -20.41 -24.18 15.61
CA GLN A 10 -20.37 -23.90 14.17
C GLN A 10 -18.92 -23.99 13.68
N LYS A 11 -18.61 -25.05 12.91
CA LYS A 11 -17.34 -25.18 12.16
C LYS A 11 -17.28 -24.03 11.15
N LYS A 12 -16.28 -23.14 11.26
CA LYS A 12 -15.93 -22.16 10.22
C LYS A 12 -15.78 -22.89 8.89
N LYS A 13 -16.61 -22.55 7.89
CA LYS A 13 -16.48 -23.05 6.51
C LYS A 13 -15.04 -22.77 6.04
N LYS A 14 -14.28 -23.82 5.71
CA LYS A 14 -12.96 -23.67 5.08
C LYS A 14 -13.16 -22.90 3.76
N ALA A 15 -12.46 -21.79 3.59
CA ALA A 15 -12.47 -21.04 2.33
C ALA A 15 -12.06 -22.00 1.19
N LYS A 16 -12.81 -22.00 0.09
CA LYS A 16 -12.50 -22.81 -1.09
C LYS A 16 -11.10 -22.42 -1.60
N ARG A 17 -10.23 -23.41 -1.82
CA ARG A 17 -8.89 -23.19 -2.39
C ARG A 17 -9.04 -22.71 -3.83
N ILE A 18 -8.48 -21.55 -4.13
CA ILE A 18 -8.49 -20.96 -5.47
C ILE A 18 -7.52 -21.76 -6.35
N SER A 19 -7.99 -22.14 -7.55
CA SER A 19 -7.15 -22.82 -8.54
C SER A 19 -6.08 -21.87 -9.08
N TYR A 20 -4.84 -22.37 -9.19
CA TYR A 20 -3.75 -21.61 -9.79
C TYR A 20 -3.85 -21.51 -11.31
N HIS A 21 -4.43 -22.53 -11.95
CA HIS A 21 -4.41 -22.67 -13.42
C HIS A 21 -5.68 -22.21 -14.12
N LYS A 22 -6.79 -22.07 -13.40
CA LYS A 22 -8.09 -21.70 -13.97
C LYS A 22 -8.74 -20.60 -13.13
N GLN A 23 -9.09 -19.49 -13.79
CA GLN A 23 -9.94 -18.46 -13.21
C GLN A 23 -11.33 -19.04 -12.92
N PRO A 24 -11.84 -18.91 -11.69
CA PRO A 24 -13.23 -19.25 -11.38
C PRO A 24 -14.20 -18.36 -12.15
N GLU A 25 -15.32 -18.92 -12.61
CA GLU A 25 -16.33 -18.18 -13.40
C GLU A 25 -17.01 -17.07 -12.57
N GLU A 26 -17.07 -17.23 -11.25
CA GLU A 26 -17.70 -16.25 -10.34
C GLU A 26 -16.75 -15.14 -9.86
N MET A 27 -15.58 -14.97 -10.49
CA MET A 27 -14.54 -14.06 -10.01
C MET A 27 -13.90 -13.27 -11.16
N SER A 28 -13.65 -11.98 -10.94
CA SER A 28 -12.88 -11.17 -11.89
C SER A 28 -11.40 -11.59 -11.92
N LEU A 29 -10.70 -11.24 -13.01
CA LEU A 29 -9.26 -11.50 -13.14
C LEU A 29 -8.47 -10.86 -11.98
N ARG A 30 -8.82 -9.62 -11.60
CA ARG A 30 -8.18 -8.89 -10.50
C ARG A 30 -8.38 -9.59 -9.17
N GLU A 31 -9.59 -9.97 -8.83
CA GLU A 31 -9.91 -10.70 -7.59
C GLU A 31 -9.20 -12.06 -7.55
N TRP A 32 -9.13 -12.75 -8.69
CA TRP A 32 -8.42 -14.02 -8.81
C TRP A 32 -6.93 -13.84 -8.53
N GLN A 33 -6.29 -12.86 -9.16
CA GLN A 33 -4.86 -12.56 -8.98
C GLN A 33 -4.51 -12.10 -7.56
N ILE A 34 -5.38 -11.33 -6.91
CA ILE A 34 -5.24 -10.96 -5.49
C ILE A 34 -5.43 -12.19 -4.59
N GLY A 35 -6.45 -13.01 -4.88
CA GLY A 35 -6.75 -14.25 -4.17
C GLY A 35 -5.59 -15.24 -4.20
N LEU A 36 -4.91 -15.38 -5.35
CA LEU A 36 -3.70 -16.21 -5.47
C LEU A 36 -2.58 -15.71 -4.55
N ARG A 37 -2.32 -14.40 -4.53
CA ARG A 37 -1.30 -13.81 -3.64
C ARG A 37 -1.64 -14.00 -2.16
N ARG A 38 -2.92 -13.84 -1.80
CA ARG A 38 -3.43 -14.12 -0.44
C ARG A 38 -3.32 -15.58 -0.04
N GLN A 39 -3.54 -16.51 -0.96
CA GLN A 39 -3.50 -17.94 -0.68
C GLN A 39 -2.06 -18.43 -0.57
N PHE A 40 -1.27 -18.23 -1.62
CA PHE A 40 0.08 -18.78 -1.75
C PHE A 40 1.15 -17.91 -1.09
N GLY A 41 0.88 -16.62 -0.88
CA GLY A 41 1.78 -15.74 -0.13
C GLY A 41 1.99 -16.21 1.30
N LYS A 42 0.99 -16.84 1.93
CA LYS A 42 1.09 -17.35 3.30
C LYS A 42 2.07 -18.51 3.48
N GLU A 43 2.35 -19.23 2.40
CA GLU A 43 3.21 -20.42 2.39
C GLU A 43 4.70 -20.06 2.22
N GLN A 44 5.03 -18.77 2.06
CA GLN A 44 6.41 -18.32 1.83
C GLN A 44 7.25 -18.34 3.12
N GLY A 45 8.53 -18.67 2.99
CA GLY A 45 9.53 -18.68 4.08
C GLY A 45 10.29 -17.36 4.21
N PHE A 46 9.60 -16.22 4.25
CA PHE A 46 10.27 -14.91 4.40
C PHE A 46 10.60 -14.59 5.87
N GLU A 47 11.44 -13.59 6.08
CA GLU A 47 11.64 -12.98 7.40
C GLU A 47 11.21 -11.52 7.37
N LEU A 48 10.83 -10.99 8.53
CA LEU A 48 10.27 -9.65 8.67
C LEU A 48 10.97 -8.94 9.82
N ALA A 49 11.53 -7.77 9.58
CA ALA A 49 12.08 -6.89 10.62
C ALA A 49 11.31 -5.57 10.64
N ASN A 50 10.89 -5.14 11.83
CA ASN A 50 10.19 -3.86 12.03
C ASN A 50 11.21 -2.72 12.18
N LEU A 51 11.04 -1.66 11.41
CA LEU A 51 11.88 -0.47 11.41
C LEU A 51 11.23 0.73 12.12
N GLY A 52 9.98 0.61 12.55
CA GLY A 52 9.23 1.68 13.20
C GLY A 52 8.63 1.26 14.55
N GLY A 53 7.87 2.17 15.16
CA GLY A 53 7.38 2.02 16.53
C GLY A 53 6.11 1.19 16.68
N HIS A 54 5.28 1.07 15.64
CA HIS A 54 4.01 0.35 15.74
C HIS A 54 4.20 -1.14 15.39
N PRO A 55 3.59 -2.09 16.12
CA PRO A 55 3.83 -3.53 15.89
C PRO A 55 3.31 -4.07 14.56
N VAL A 56 2.31 -3.42 13.96
CA VAL A 56 1.66 -3.83 12.69
C VAL A 56 1.75 -2.76 11.59
N TRP A 57 1.14 -1.60 11.83
CA TRP A 57 1.10 -0.45 10.91
C TRP A 57 2.42 0.36 10.93
N SER A 58 3.48 -0.21 10.35
CA SER A 58 4.83 0.32 10.42
C SER A 58 5.61 0.10 9.13
N ASP A 59 6.85 0.58 9.09
CA ASP A 59 7.83 0.29 8.06
C ASP A 59 8.62 -0.96 8.44
N PHE A 60 8.85 -1.83 7.46
CA PHE A 60 9.51 -3.11 7.64
C PHE A 60 10.50 -3.37 6.51
N THR A 61 11.43 -4.28 6.77
CA THR A 61 12.13 -5.03 5.72
C THR A 61 11.61 -6.46 5.68
N VAL A 62 11.45 -6.98 4.47
CA VAL A 62 11.13 -8.37 4.22
C VAL A 62 12.28 -9.01 3.46
N SER A 63 12.89 -10.04 4.05
CA SER A 63 13.98 -10.79 3.42
C SER A 63 13.46 -12.13 2.90
N ASN A 64 14.01 -12.56 1.78
CA ASN A 64 13.87 -13.93 1.28
C ASN A 64 15.23 -14.63 1.39
N PRO A 65 15.42 -15.49 2.41
CA PRO A 65 16.67 -16.20 2.63
C PRO A 65 17.10 -17.07 1.45
N GLU A 66 16.15 -17.72 0.76
CA GLU A 66 16.44 -18.61 -0.36
C GLU A 66 17.06 -17.87 -1.56
N ARG A 67 16.65 -16.61 -1.77
CA ARG A 67 17.11 -15.80 -2.90
C ARG A 67 18.10 -14.70 -2.49
N ASN A 68 18.43 -14.61 -1.20
CA ASN A 68 19.22 -13.53 -0.62
C ASN A 68 18.78 -12.13 -1.09
N THR A 69 17.47 -11.87 -1.05
CA THR A 69 16.88 -10.58 -1.47
C THR A 69 16.18 -9.91 -0.30
N VAL A 70 16.23 -8.58 -0.27
CA VAL A 70 15.59 -7.76 0.77
C VAL A 70 14.77 -6.66 0.11
N TYR A 71 13.53 -6.51 0.54
CA TYR A 71 12.62 -5.47 0.06
C TYR A 71 12.14 -4.61 1.23
N ARG A 72 11.87 -3.34 0.96
CA ARG A 72 11.21 -2.42 1.90
C ARG A 72 9.70 -2.61 1.78
N LEU A 73 9.03 -2.54 2.92
CA LEU A 73 7.59 -2.73 3.05
C LEU A 73 7.03 -1.64 3.96
N ALA A 74 5.98 -0.94 3.53
CA ALA A 74 5.24 -0.02 4.38
C ALA A 74 3.82 -0.56 4.53
N LEU A 75 3.48 -1.01 5.75
CA LEU A 75 2.13 -1.47 6.06
C LEU A 75 1.34 -0.33 6.70
N ARG A 76 0.21 0.03 6.09
CA ARG A 76 -0.67 1.12 6.54
C ARG A 76 -2.15 0.73 6.60
N GLY A 77 -2.51 -0.46 6.11
CA GLY A 77 -3.87 -0.97 6.18
C GLY A 77 -3.99 -2.42 5.71
N GLN A 78 -5.22 -2.92 5.62
CA GLN A 78 -5.50 -4.32 5.29
C GLN A 78 -5.83 -4.51 3.82
N GLU A 79 -6.24 -3.45 3.13
CA GLU A 79 -6.74 -3.55 1.77
C GLU A 79 -5.62 -3.38 0.74
N PRO A 80 -5.77 -3.99 -0.45
CA PRO A 80 -4.88 -3.72 -1.57
C PRO A 80 -4.91 -2.23 -1.91
N GLY A 81 -3.74 -1.61 -2.00
CA GLY A 81 -3.58 -0.16 -2.24
C GLY A 81 -3.21 0.65 -1.00
N ASP A 82 -3.45 0.12 0.22
CA ASP A 82 -3.03 0.78 1.47
C ASP A 82 -1.51 0.70 1.68
N ASN A 83 -0.92 -0.37 1.17
CA ASN A 83 0.43 -0.81 1.51
C ASN A 83 1.40 -0.58 0.34
N PHE A 84 2.69 -0.47 0.65
CA PHE A 84 3.75 -0.35 -0.34
C PHE A 84 4.77 -1.48 -0.19
N CYS A 85 5.26 -2.00 -1.31
CA CYS A 85 6.40 -2.91 -1.35
C CYS A 85 7.38 -2.51 -2.44
N SER A 86 8.69 -2.53 -2.14
CA SER A 86 9.71 -2.15 -3.12
C SER A 86 9.98 -3.23 -4.19
N CYS A 87 9.32 -4.40 -4.15
CA CYS A 87 9.55 -5.49 -5.09
C CYS A 87 8.99 -5.20 -6.49
N LEU A 88 9.58 -5.84 -7.50
CA LEU A 88 9.19 -5.62 -8.91
C LEU A 88 7.72 -6.00 -9.17
N ASP A 89 7.26 -7.15 -8.67
CA ASP A 89 5.86 -7.60 -8.80
C ASP A 89 4.88 -6.51 -8.36
N PHE A 90 5.08 -5.92 -7.18
CA PHE A 90 4.21 -4.84 -6.67
C PHE A 90 4.20 -3.63 -7.60
N ARG A 91 5.36 -3.22 -8.12
CA ARG A 91 5.48 -2.02 -8.96
C ARG A 91 4.78 -2.16 -10.31
N THR A 92 4.67 -3.38 -10.84
CA THR A 92 4.20 -3.63 -12.21
C THR A 92 2.82 -4.28 -12.29
N ASN A 93 2.33 -4.91 -11.21
CA ASN A 93 1.12 -5.72 -11.31
C ASN A 93 -0.21 -4.95 -11.26
N GLY A 94 -0.22 -3.68 -10.79
CA GLY A 94 -1.44 -2.86 -10.69
C GLY A 94 -2.49 -3.37 -9.69
N LEU A 95 -2.16 -4.33 -8.83
CA LEU A 95 -3.09 -4.96 -7.89
C LEU A 95 -3.13 -4.25 -6.53
N GLY A 96 -2.16 -3.39 -6.23
CA GLY A 96 -2.00 -2.77 -4.91
C GLY A 96 -1.55 -3.74 -3.81
N THR A 97 -1.12 -4.94 -4.19
CA THR A 97 -0.58 -5.95 -3.26
C THR A 97 0.43 -6.86 -3.97
N CYS A 98 1.23 -7.58 -3.20
CA CYS A 98 2.17 -8.58 -3.68
C CYS A 98 2.29 -9.71 -2.66
N LYS A 99 2.97 -10.79 -3.03
CA LYS A 99 3.18 -11.93 -2.11
C LYS A 99 3.84 -11.52 -0.78
N HIS A 100 4.70 -10.50 -0.78
CA HIS A 100 5.37 -10.04 0.44
C HIS A 100 4.42 -9.31 1.39
N ILE A 101 3.53 -8.45 0.86
CA ILE A 101 2.50 -7.76 1.64
C ILE A 101 1.56 -8.79 2.27
N GLU A 102 1.01 -9.70 1.46
CA GLU A 102 0.06 -10.71 1.93
C GLU A 102 0.67 -11.65 2.96
N TRP A 103 1.93 -12.04 2.77
CA TRP A 103 2.66 -12.83 3.75
C TRP A 103 2.88 -12.06 5.06
N ALA A 104 3.31 -10.80 4.98
CA ALA A 104 3.61 -9.99 6.16
C ALA A 104 2.35 -9.72 6.99
N LEU A 105 1.23 -9.34 6.34
CA LEU A 105 -0.06 -9.17 6.97
C LEU A 105 -0.51 -10.46 7.67
N HIS A 106 -0.36 -11.62 7.01
CA HIS A 106 -0.69 -12.90 7.59
C HIS A 106 0.19 -13.25 8.80
N LYS A 107 1.51 -13.06 8.71
CA LYS A 107 2.45 -13.31 9.81
C LYS A 107 2.12 -12.41 11.01
N LEU A 108 1.92 -11.12 10.78
CA LEU A 108 1.61 -10.15 11.82
C LEU A 108 0.24 -10.43 12.46
N TYR A 109 -0.78 -10.82 11.69
CA TYR A 109 -2.09 -11.18 12.22
C TYR A 109 -2.06 -12.40 13.15
N ASN A 110 -1.18 -13.37 12.85
CA ASN A 110 -1.02 -14.58 13.65
C ASN A 110 -0.01 -14.44 14.79
N THR A 111 0.74 -13.33 14.85
CA THR A 111 1.64 -13.04 15.96
C THR A 111 0.83 -12.70 17.21
N TYR A 112 1.26 -13.22 18.37
CA TYR A 112 0.58 -13.00 19.64
C TYR A 112 0.45 -11.51 19.96
N GLY A 113 -0.69 -11.09 20.53
CA GLY A 113 -0.97 -9.68 20.85
C GLY A 113 -1.39 -8.81 19.66
N ASN A 114 -1.06 -9.17 18.41
CA ASN A 114 -1.27 -8.27 17.28
C ASN A 114 -2.72 -8.18 16.78
N LYS A 115 -3.55 -9.21 17.03
CA LYS A 115 -4.95 -9.27 16.54
C LYS A 115 -5.79 -8.06 16.94
N GLN A 116 -5.49 -7.41 18.06
CA GLN A 116 -6.22 -6.21 18.49
C GLN A 116 -5.99 -5.01 17.56
N HIS A 117 -4.82 -4.89 16.93
CA HIS A 117 -4.49 -3.79 16.02
C HIS A 117 -5.19 -3.92 14.66
N PHE A 118 -5.56 -5.15 14.26
CA PHE A 118 -6.34 -5.40 13.04
C PHE A 118 -7.85 -5.14 13.23
N LYS A 119 -8.32 -5.05 14.48
CA LYS A 119 -9.73 -4.71 14.80
C LYS A 119 -9.98 -3.22 14.90
N LYS A 120 -8.92 -2.43 15.01
CA LYS A 120 -8.96 -0.98 15.10
C LYS A 120 -8.54 -0.38 13.76
N PRO A 121 -9.01 0.83 13.42
CA PRO A 121 -8.46 1.54 12.27
C PRO A 121 -6.93 1.72 12.44
N PRO A 122 -6.17 1.71 11.35
CA PRO A 122 -4.75 2.07 11.40
C PRO A 122 -4.56 3.45 12.04
N PRO A 123 -3.49 3.65 12.83
CA PRO A 123 -3.24 4.93 13.49
C PRO A 123 -3.02 6.02 12.44
N GLU A 124 -3.56 7.20 12.73
CA GLU A 124 -3.24 8.40 11.97
C GLU A 124 -1.75 8.72 12.11
N ARG A 125 -1.17 9.26 11.03
CA ARG A 125 0.25 9.61 10.98
C ARG A 125 0.39 11.12 11.17
N ALA A 126 1.29 11.51 12.07
CA ALA A 126 1.55 12.92 12.40
C ALA A 126 2.01 13.73 11.19
N TYR A 127 3.00 13.22 10.45
CA TYR A 127 3.57 13.90 9.29
C TYR A 127 2.64 13.86 8.06
N THR A 128 2.80 14.82 7.15
CA THR A 128 2.22 14.79 5.79
C THR A 128 3.18 14.10 4.83
N SER A 129 2.66 13.34 3.86
CA SER A 129 3.50 12.60 2.91
C SER A 129 2.96 12.55 1.48
N LEU A 130 3.87 12.67 0.52
CA LEU A 130 3.63 12.45 -0.91
C LEU A 130 4.13 11.05 -1.29
N TYR A 131 3.25 10.24 -1.88
CA TYR A 131 3.53 8.84 -2.22
C TYR A 131 2.95 8.48 -3.60
N LEU A 132 3.46 7.40 -4.20
CA LEU A 132 2.87 6.85 -5.42
C LEU A 132 1.81 5.81 -5.04
N HIS A 133 0.57 6.01 -5.49
CA HIS A 133 -0.49 5.03 -5.35
C HIS A 133 -0.45 4.03 -6.51
N TYR A 134 -0.44 2.74 -6.18
CA TYR A 134 -0.37 1.63 -7.14
C TYR A 134 -1.76 1.00 -7.29
N GLY A 135 -2.63 1.68 -8.04
CA GLY A 135 -3.95 1.17 -8.45
C GLY A 135 -3.94 0.65 -9.89
N GLU A 136 -5.11 0.66 -10.54
CA GLU A 136 -5.23 0.41 -11.99
C GLU A 136 -4.34 1.36 -12.79
N GLU A 137 -4.33 2.62 -12.38
CA GLU A 137 -3.36 3.62 -12.83
C GLU A 137 -2.49 4.10 -11.67
N ARG A 138 -1.21 4.35 -11.99
CA ARG A 138 -0.27 4.96 -11.03
C ARG A 138 -0.58 6.45 -10.91
N SER A 139 -0.87 6.90 -9.70
CA SER A 139 -1.19 8.30 -9.41
C SER A 139 -0.37 8.80 -8.22
N LEU A 140 0.16 10.01 -8.33
CA LEU A 140 0.82 10.68 -7.22
C LEU A 140 -0.23 11.15 -6.23
N ARG A 141 -0.10 10.80 -4.94
CA ARG A 141 -1.08 11.16 -3.92
C ARG A 141 -0.45 11.83 -2.71
N LEU A 142 -1.15 12.83 -2.18
CA LEU A 142 -0.84 13.49 -0.92
C LEU A 142 -1.72 12.92 0.18
N ARG A 143 -1.09 12.49 1.27
CA ARG A 143 -1.79 12.23 2.52
C ARG A 143 -1.38 13.26 3.55
N ILE A 144 -2.37 14.01 4.01
CA ILE A 144 -2.23 15.01 5.07
C ILE A 144 -2.15 14.31 6.43
N GLY A 145 -1.17 14.70 7.23
CA GLY A 145 -1.02 14.25 8.61
C GLY A 145 -1.79 15.11 9.59
N THR A 146 -1.77 14.73 10.87
CA THR A 146 -2.43 15.51 11.93
C THR A 146 -1.68 16.81 12.24
N GLU A 147 -0.36 16.85 12.04
CA GLU A 147 0.46 18.03 12.26
C GLU A 147 0.35 19.02 11.10
N LYS A 148 0.08 20.28 11.42
CA LYS A 148 -0.10 21.38 10.45
C LYS A 148 -1.12 21.05 9.36
N ALA A 149 -2.13 20.24 9.70
CA ALA A 149 -3.11 19.71 8.75
C ALA A 149 -3.82 20.81 7.94
N GLU A 150 -4.24 21.89 8.60
CA GLU A 150 -4.91 23.03 7.95
C GLU A 150 -4.00 23.74 6.94
N ALA A 151 -2.75 24.00 7.33
CA ALA A 151 -1.78 24.63 6.43
C ALA A 151 -1.43 23.73 5.23
N PHE A 152 -1.34 22.42 5.44
CA PHE A 152 -1.16 21.47 4.34
C PHE A 152 -2.40 21.37 3.43
N ARG A 153 -3.62 21.45 3.98
CA ARG A 153 -4.85 21.51 3.17
C ARG A 153 -4.87 22.76 2.31
N GLU A 154 -4.47 23.91 2.86
CA GLU A 154 -4.40 25.15 2.10
C GLU A 154 -3.35 25.07 0.99
N LEU A 155 -2.16 24.56 1.30
CA LEU A 155 -1.09 24.38 0.32
C LEU A 155 -1.46 23.37 -0.78
N ALA A 156 -2.24 22.34 -0.47
CA ALA A 156 -2.66 21.34 -1.43
C ALA A 156 -3.67 21.87 -2.47
N LYS A 157 -4.36 22.98 -2.16
CA LYS A 157 -5.33 23.59 -3.09
C LYS A 157 -4.64 23.95 -4.41
N GLY A 158 -5.24 23.52 -5.52
CA GLY A 158 -4.72 23.76 -6.87
C GLY A 158 -3.70 22.72 -7.37
N TYR A 159 -3.16 21.89 -6.49
CA TYR A 159 -2.26 20.78 -6.85
C TYR A 159 -2.96 19.41 -6.78
N PHE A 160 -3.81 19.19 -5.78
CA PHE A 160 -4.47 17.91 -5.52
C PHE A 160 -6.00 18.02 -5.51
N ASP A 161 -6.67 16.93 -5.89
CA ASP A 161 -8.12 16.76 -5.77
C ASP A 161 -8.57 16.39 -4.34
N GLU A 162 -9.87 16.17 -4.15
CA GLU A 162 -10.47 15.84 -2.85
C GLU A 162 -9.99 14.47 -2.31
N GLU A 163 -9.67 13.54 -3.21
CA GLU A 163 -9.10 12.23 -2.91
C GLU A 163 -7.57 12.28 -2.71
N GLY A 164 -6.98 13.46 -2.82
CA GLY A 164 -5.56 13.73 -2.65
C GLY A 164 -4.69 13.31 -3.83
N ALA A 165 -5.25 13.02 -5.02
CA ALA A 165 -4.48 12.75 -6.22
C ALA A 165 -4.05 14.03 -6.94
N LEU A 166 -2.83 14.01 -7.50
CA LEU A 166 -2.25 15.16 -8.16
C LEU A 166 -2.94 15.41 -9.52
N PHE A 167 -3.31 16.67 -9.77
CA PHE A 167 -3.85 17.06 -11.06
C PHE A 167 -2.83 16.90 -12.20
N PRO A 168 -3.28 16.57 -13.43
CA PRO A 168 -2.40 16.43 -14.59
C PRO A 168 -1.54 17.67 -14.89
N HIS A 169 -2.05 18.89 -14.73
CA HIS A 169 -1.29 20.12 -14.96
C HIS A 169 -0.22 20.37 -13.90
N ALA A 170 -0.42 19.87 -12.68
CA ALA A 170 0.44 20.13 -11.54
C ALA A 170 1.74 19.30 -11.55
N TYR A 171 1.88 18.29 -12.42
CA TYR A 171 3.13 17.50 -12.55
C TYR A 171 4.35 18.36 -12.94
N LEU A 172 4.15 19.45 -13.68
CA LEU A 172 5.23 20.36 -14.05
C LEU A 172 5.61 21.28 -12.89
N GLU A 173 4.64 21.68 -12.05
CA GLU A 173 4.84 22.66 -10.97
C GLU A 173 5.05 22.04 -9.59
N ILE A 174 5.06 20.71 -9.49
CA ILE A 174 5.15 19.98 -8.22
C ILE A 174 6.38 20.35 -7.37
N ASP A 175 7.48 20.81 -7.97
CA ASP A 175 8.66 21.28 -7.23
C ASP A 175 8.33 22.45 -6.29
N ARG A 176 7.47 23.39 -6.73
CA ARG A 176 7.02 24.51 -5.89
C ARG A 176 6.26 24.02 -4.67
N PHE A 177 5.40 23.03 -4.86
CA PHE A 177 4.68 22.39 -3.76
C PHE A 177 5.65 21.66 -2.82
N LEU A 178 6.62 20.90 -3.34
CA LEU A 178 7.61 20.18 -2.52
C LEU A 178 8.44 21.12 -1.66
N ASP A 179 8.88 22.26 -2.20
CA ASP A 179 9.66 23.25 -1.46
C ASP A 179 8.83 23.93 -0.38
N ALA A 180 7.60 24.36 -0.70
CA ALA A 180 6.68 24.92 0.27
C ALA A 180 6.32 23.91 1.39
N ALA A 181 6.12 22.63 1.04
CA ALA A 181 5.82 21.57 2.00
C ALA A 181 6.98 21.32 2.98
N ARG A 182 8.23 21.33 2.50
CA ARG A 182 9.43 21.20 3.33
C ARG A 182 9.64 22.41 4.25
N GLN A 183 9.34 23.62 3.76
CA GLN A 183 9.36 24.83 4.60
C GLN A 183 8.28 24.78 5.67
N LEU A 184 7.11 24.24 5.33
CA LEU A 184 5.99 24.12 6.27
C LEU A 184 6.29 23.11 7.37
N SER A 185 6.88 21.95 7.07
CA SER A 185 7.29 20.99 8.09
C SER A 185 8.57 20.24 7.71
N PRO A 186 9.58 20.18 8.61
CA PRO A 186 10.78 19.37 8.38
C PRO A 186 10.47 17.86 8.33
N ASP A 187 9.34 17.44 8.91
CA ASP A 187 8.89 16.04 8.90
C ASP A 187 8.10 15.64 7.65
N PHE A 188 7.88 16.58 6.71
CA PHE A 188 7.25 16.26 5.42
C PHE A 188 8.05 15.17 4.69
N ARG A 189 7.36 14.12 4.25
CA ARG A 189 8.00 12.97 3.57
C ARG A 189 7.58 12.89 2.12
N CYS A 190 8.55 12.92 1.22
CA CYS A 190 8.36 12.54 -0.17
C CYS A 190 9.03 11.19 -0.40
N TYR A 191 8.24 10.16 -0.74
CA TYR A 191 8.80 8.83 -0.97
C TYR A 191 9.56 8.76 -2.30
N PRO A 192 10.65 7.96 -2.41
CA PRO A 192 11.49 7.95 -3.61
C PRO A 192 10.74 7.58 -4.90
N ASP A 193 9.80 6.65 -4.81
CA ASP A 193 8.96 6.20 -5.93
C ASP A 193 8.05 7.31 -6.48
N ALA A 194 7.63 8.25 -5.62
CA ALA A 194 6.88 9.44 -6.01
C ALA A 194 7.74 10.37 -6.88
N LEU A 195 9.01 10.59 -6.52
CA LEU A 195 9.94 11.42 -7.29
C LEU A 195 10.29 10.78 -8.64
N ASP A 196 10.60 9.48 -8.66
CA ASP A 196 10.89 8.74 -9.88
C ASP A 196 9.73 8.85 -10.89
N PHE A 197 8.50 8.80 -10.39
CA PHE A 197 7.30 8.93 -11.23
C PHE A 197 7.10 10.35 -11.79
N VAL A 198 7.39 11.39 -11.00
CA VAL A 198 7.37 12.77 -11.48
C VAL A 198 8.38 12.98 -12.61
N ILE A 199 9.60 12.45 -12.44
CA ILE A 199 10.65 12.52 -13.48
C ILE A 199 10.17 11.82 -14.75
N GLN A 200 9.64 10.60 -14.63
CA GLN A 200 9.08 9.85 -15.75
C GLN A 200 8.01 10.67 -16.50
N LYS A 201 7.05 11.27 -15.79
CA LYS A 201 5.97 12.05 -16.42
C LYS A 201 6.47 13.30 -17.13
N ARG A 202 7.50 13.96 -16.59
CA ARG A 202 8.13 15.12 -17.23
C ARG A 202 8.86 14.73 -18.51
N ASP A 203 9.56 13.60 -18.48
CA ASP A 203 10.26 13.08 -19.66
C ASP A 203 9.28 12.62 -20.74
N ASP A 204 8.15 12.01 -20.36
CA ASP A 204 7.06 11.67 -21.28
C ASP A 204 6.50 12.93 -21.97
N ALA A 205 6.20 13.98 -21.20
CA ALA A 205 5.71 15.24 -21.72
C ALA A 205 6.70 15.91 -22.69
N ARG A 206 7.99 15.90 -22.36
CA ARG A 206 9.05 16.40 -23.26
C ARG A 206 9.16 15.59 -24.55
N ARG A 207 9.03 14.26 -24.48
CA ARG A 207 9.07 13.40 -25.67
C ARG A 207 7.89 13.64 -26.59
N HIS A 208 6.68 13.83 -26.05
CA HIS A 208 5.51 14.19 -26.86
C HIS A 208 5.75 15.50 -27.65
N LEU A 209 6.29 16.53 -27.00
CA LEU A 209 6.61 17.81 -27.67
C LEU A 209 7.66 17.68 -28.79
N LEU A 210 8.53 16.67 -28.75
CA LEU A 210 9.55 16.40 -29.78
C LEU A 210 9.03 15.49 -30.90
N ALA A 211 8.05 14.63 -30.62
CA ALA A 211 7.46 13.72 -31.60
C ALA A 211 6.37 14.38 -32.46
N ASP A 212 5.73 15.44 -31.95
CA ASP A 212 4.75 16.25 -32.69
C ASP A 212 5.41 17.35 -33.56
N ARG A 213 6.72 17.21 -33.85
CA ARG A 213 7.54 18.16 -34.60
C ARG A 213 8.10 17.52 -35.86
#